data_AF-A0A8B6Y2T2-F1
#
_entry.id   AF-A0A8B6Y2T2-F1
#
_cell.length_a   1.000
_cell.length_b   1.000
_cell.length_c   1.000
_cell.angle_alpha   90.00
_cell.angle_beta   90.00
_cell.angle_gamma   90.00
#
_symmetry.space_group_name_H-M   'P 1'
#
loop_
_entity.id
_entity.type
_entity.pdbx_description
1 polymer ?
#
loop_
_entity_poly.entity_id
_entity_poly.type
_entity_poly.pdbx_seq_one_letter_code
_entity_poly.pdbx_strand_id
1 'polypeptide(L)'
;MKEAIFAYRNGKIGLNAVCAKYGIPKLTLKRHMNHQNIFANESNKQLGRCSILPSEVEKELVEHVLKLESCMFGINTIDLRRLAFEIAEKNKIPHQFNKDVGMAGKKWYYQFMKRNPSLSLRLPEPTSMARATGFCKEKFVLFFNNLTELVDNHNITADLLYNVDETGISTAHNPRKVLALKSKH
;
A
#
# COMPACT_ATOMS: atom_id res chain seq x y z
N MET A 1 15.88 30.69 9.15
CA MET A 1 16.25 30.00 10.41
C MET A 1 17.73 29.59 10.43
N LYS A 2 18.26 29.01 9.35
CA LYS A 2 19.67 28.55 9.25
C LYS A 2 20.71 29.64 9.54
N GLU A 3 20.53 30.84 9.00
CA GLU A 3 21.44 31.98 9.20
C GLU A 3 21.51 32.44 10.66
N ALA A 4 20.36 32.46 11.36
CA ALA A 4 20.31 32.81 12.78
C ALA A 4 21.02 31.77 13.66
N ILE A 5 20.92 30.48 13.32
CA ILE A 5 21.63 29.40 14.02
C ILE A 5 23.14 29.51 13.77
N PHE A 6 23.55 29.80 12.53
CA PHE A 6 24.95 30.02 12.17
C PHE A 6 25.54 31.24 12.89
N ALA A 7 24.82 32.36 12.93
CA ALA A 7 25.24 33.58 13.63
C ALA A 7 25.41 33.35 15.14
N TYR A 8 24.54 32.54 15.76
CA TYR A 8 24.68 32.15 17.17
C TYR A 8 25.85 31.19 17.40
N ARG A 9 26.01 30.14 16.56
CA ARG A 9 27.10 29.15 16.68
C ARG A 9 28.49 29.74 16.44
N ASN A 10 28.59 30.80 15.65
CA ASN A 10 29.84 31.54 15.46
C ASN A 10 30.28 32.35 16.69
N GLY A 11 29.53 32.32 17.80
CA GLY A 11 29.95 32.86 19.10
C GLY A 11 30.01 34.39 19.22
N LYS A 12 29.81 35.12 18.12
CA LYS A 12 29.93 36.59 18.08
C LYS A 12 28.73 37.34 18.66
N ILE A 13 27.59 36.68 18.88
CA ILE A 13 26.33 37.33 19.23
C ILE A 13 25.53 36.45 20.22
N GLY A 14 25.11 37.02 21.35
CA GLY A 14 24.28 36.32 22.34
C GLY A 14 22.86 35.99 21.82
N LEU A 15 22.23 34.96 22.40
CA LEU A 15 20.93 34.44 21.96
C LEU A 15 19.85 35.53 21.81
N ASN A 16 19.80 36.47 22.75
CA ASN A 16 18.83 37.58 22.75
C ASN A 16 19.07 38.55 21.59
N ALA A 17 20.33 38.86 21.30
CA ALA A 17 20.70 39.77 20.23
C ALA A 17 20.48 39.12 18.85
N VAL A 18 20.68 37.81 18.72
CA VAL A 18 20.29 37.05 17.52
C VAL A 18 18.77 37.08 17.34
N CYS A 19 17.99 36.85 18.41
CA CYS A 19 16.52 36.90 18.32
C CYS A 19 16.00 38.27 17.90
N ALA A 20 16.57 39.36 18.45
CA ALA A 20 16.22 40.72 18.08
C ALA A 20 16.61 41.05 16.62
N LYS A 21 17.83 40.66 16.20
CA LYS A 21 18.35 40.92 14.85
C LYS A 21 17.55 40.21 13.75
N TYR A 22 17.10 38.98 14.02
CA TYR A 22 16.39 38.16 13.03
C TYR A 22 14.86 38.11 13.26
N GLY A 23 14.33 38.78 14.28
CA GLY A 23 12.89 38.79 14.59
C GLY A 23 12.33 37.42 15.00
N ILE A 24 13.13 36.53 15.58
CA ILE A 24 12.74 35.16 15.91
C ILE A 24 12.50 35.03 17.42
N PRO A 25 11.37 34.48 17.87
CA PRO A 25 11.17 34.19 19.30
C PRO A 25 12.23 33.23 19.84
N LYS A 26 12.72 33.50 21.06
CA LYS A 26 13.78 32.68 21.71
C LYS A 26 13.44 31.20 21.78
N LEU A 27 12.19 30.86 22.08
CA LEU A 27 11.71 29.48 22.14
C LEU A 27 11.80 28.79 20.78
N THR A 28 11.44 29.49 19.70
CA THR A 28 11.53 28.97 18.33
C THR A 28 12.98 28.69 17.96
N LEU A 29 13.90 29.64 18.21
CA LEU A 29 15.33 29.46 17.97
C LEU A 29 15.90 28.26 18.77
N LYS A 30 15.57 28.14 20.05
CA LYS A 30 15.97 26.99 20.89
C LYS A 30 15.43 25.66 20.38
N ARG A 31 14.15 25.59 19.98
CA ARG A 31 13.54 24.37 19.42
C ARG A 31 14.24 23.90 18.15
N HIS A 32 14.62 24.83 17.27
CA HIS A 32 15.39 24.51 16.07
C HIS A 32 16.83 24.11 16.38
N MET A 33 17.48 24.74 17.37
CA MET A 33 18.83 24.35 17.82
C MET A 33 18.86 22.96 18.46
N ASN A 34 17.84 22.61 19.24
CA ASN A 34 17.71 21.31 19.91
C ASN A 34 17.17 20.22 18.98
N HIS A 35 17.04 20.50 17.68
CA HIS A 35 16.47 19.58 16.68
C HIS A 35 15.08 19.04 17.08
N GLN A 36 14.32 19.78 17.89
CA GLN A 36 12.96 19.38 18.32
C GLN A 36 11.91 19.63 17.22
N ASN A 37 12.28 20.37 16.18
CA ASN A 37 11.44 20.65 15.03
C ASN A 37 11.80 19.73 13.85
N ILE A 38 11.65 18.41 14.06
CA ILE A 38 12.08 17.37 13.12
C ILE A 38 11.25 17.39 11.83
N PHE A 39 9.97 17.75 11.95
CA PHE A 39 8.97 17.60 10.88
C PHE A 39 8.44 18.92 10.32
N ALA A 40 8.63 20.04 11.01
CA ALA A 40 8.24 21.36 10.55
C ALA A 40 9.49 22.19 10.20
N ASN A 41 9.91 22.05 8.94
CA ASN A 41 11.04 22.79 8.36
C ASN A 41 10.51 23.99 7.57
N GLU A 42 11.38 24.97 7.28
CA GLU A 42 11.06 26.30 6.72
C GLU A 42 9.98 26.32 5.62
N SER A 43 9.87 25.28 4.79
CA SER A 43 8.87 25.11 3.73
C SER A 43 7.78 24.04 3.98
N ASN A 44 7.97 23.11 4.92
CA ASN A 44 7.02 22.05 5.24
C ASN A 44 6.30 22.34 6.56
N LYS A 45 5.11 22.96 6.47
CA LYS A 45 4.18 23.08 7.60
C LYS A 45 3.36 21.80 7.71
N GLN A 46 3.94 20.73 8.26
CA GLN A 46 3.18 19.52 8.52
C GLN A 46 2.36 19.70 9.80
N LEU A 47 1.06 19.99 9.65
CA LEU A 47 0.12 20.07 10.76
C LEU A 47 -0.37 18.67 11.11
N GLY A 48 -0.30 18.32 12.40
CA GLY A 48 -0.75 17.03 12.91
C GLY A 48 0.37 16.01 13.09
N ARG A 49 -0.01 14.78 13.42
CA ARG A 49 0.92 13.71 13.77
C ARG A 49 1.56 13.11 12.51
N CYS A 50 2.89 13.05 12.48
CA CYS A 50 3.64 12.47 11.37
C CYS A 50 3.38 10.96 11.24
N SER A 51 3.63 10.43 10.03
CA SER A 51 3.57 9.00 9.76
C SER A 51 4.53 8.24 10.71
N ILE A 52 4.09 7.10 11.21
CA ILE A 52 4.92 6.23 12.08
C ILE A 52 6.02 5.56 11.25
N LEU A 53 5.72 5.20 9.99
CA LEU A 53 6.71 4.67 9.07
C LEU A 53 7.35 5.83 8.29
N PRO A 54 8.69 5.84 8.13
CA PRO A 54 9.35 6.76 7.22
C PRO A 54 8.80 6.65 5.79
N SER A 55 8.87 7.74 5.03
CA SER A 55 8.31 7.76 3.67
C SER A 55 8.95 6.73 2.73
N GLU A 56 10.22 6.37 2.93
CA GLU A 56 10.92 5.38 2.11
C GLU A 56 10.36 3.97 2.37
N VAL A 57 10.28 3.58 3.65
CA VAL A 57 9.69 2.31 4.09
C VAL A 57 8.22 2.20 3.68
N GLU A 58 7.47 3.31 3.75
CA GLU A 58 6.07 3.34 3.34
C GLU A 58 5.91 3.07 1.84
N LYS A 59 6.82 3.58 0.99
CA LYS A 59 6.83 3.30 -0.46
C LYS A 59 7.17 1.84 -0.75
N GLU A 60 8.20 1.30 -0.10
CA GLU A 60 8.59 -0.11 -0.25
C GLU A 60 7.45 -1.06 0.13
N LEU A 61 6.71 -0.72 1.20
CA LEU A 61 5.52 -1.47 1.61
C LEU A 61 4.43 -1.46 0.53
N VAL A 62 4.20 -0.32 -0.14
CA VAL A 62 3.23 -0.21 -1.25
C VAL A 62 3.68 -1.07 -2.44
N GLU A 63 4.95 -0.98 -2.84
CA GLU A 63 5.51 -1.78 -3.93
C GLU A 63 5.41 -3.28 -3.65
N HIS A 64 5.67 -3.69 -2.41
CA HIS A 64 5.52 -5.08 -1.97
C HIS A 64 4.07 -5.57 -2.08
N VAL A 65 3.10 -4.75 -1.65
CA VAL A 65 1.67 -5.08 -1.77
C VAL A 65 1.27 -5.26 -3.24
N LEU A 66 1.72 -4.39 -4.13
CA LEU A 66 1.42 -4.47 -5.57
C LEU A 66 2.09 -5.67 -6.24
N LYS A 67 3.32 -6.01 -5.83
CA LYS A 67 4.00 -7.22 -6.31
C LYS A 67 3.27 -8.49 -5.89
N LEU A 68 2.76 -8.53 -4.67
CA LEU A 68 1.99 -9.68 -4.20
C LEU A 68 0.63 -9.79 -4.90
N GLU A 69 -0.02 -8.67 -5.17
CA GLU A 69 -1.22 -8.64 -6.01
C GLU A 69 -0.95 -9.23 -7.41
N SER A 70 0.12 -8.83 -8.09
CA SER A 70 0.44 -9.33 -9.43
C SER A 70 0.77 -10.82 -9.46
N CYS A 71 1.27 -11.37 -8.35
CA CYS A 71 1.46 -12.80 -8.16
C CYS A 71 0.20 -13.55 -7.68
N MET A 72 -0.98 -12.91 -7.66
CA MET A 72 -2.25 -13.47 -7.18
C MET A 72 -2.28 -13.78 -5.67
N PHE A 73 -1.37 -13.20 -4.88
CA PHE A 73 -1.28 -13.33 -3.43
C PHE A 73 -1.74 -12.04 -2.73
N GLY A 74 -3.01 -11.67 -2.89
CA GLY A 74 -3.52 -10.42 -2.33
C GLY A 74 -3.44 -10.33 -0.80
N ILE A 75 -2.92 -9.20 -0.29
CA ILE A 75 -2.82 -8.92 1.15
C ILE A 75 -4.14 -8.30 1.65
N ASN A 76 -4.67 -8.80 2.76
CA ASN A 76 -5.84 -8.21 3.41
C ASN A 76 -5.47 -7.11 4.44
N THR A 77 -6.46 -6.38 4.94
CA THR A 77 -6.22 -5.27 5.89
C THR A 77 -5.56 -5.68 7.21
N ILE A 78 -5.75 -6.92 7.66
CA ILE A 78 -5.17 -7.44 8.91
C ILE A 78 -3.69 -7.72 8.67
N ASP A 79 -3.37 -8.39 7.56
CA ASP A 79 -2.02 -8.76 7.19
C ASP A 79 -1.16 -7.53 6.94
N LEU A 80 -1.68 -6.50 6.25
CA LEU A 80 -0.99 -5.22 6.10
C LEU A 80 -0.64 -4.60 7.47
N ARG A 81 -1.58 -4.64 8.43
CA ARG A 81 -1.38 -4.06 9.77
C ARG A 81 -0.37 -4.86 10.60
N ARG A 82 -0.30 -6.17 10.42
CA ARG A 82 0.74 -7.03 11.04
C ARG A 82 2.11 -6.77 10.40
N LEU A 83 2.16 -6.74 9.07
CA LEU A 83 3.38 -6.46 8.32
C LEU A 83 3.97 -5.09 8.70
N ALA A 84 3.12 -4.07 8.85
CA ALA A 84 3.56 -2.75 9.33
C ALA A 84 4.15 -2.77 10.76
N PHE A 85 3.61 -3.62 11.64
CA PHE A 85 4.15 -3.81 12.99
C PHE A 85 5.52 -4.52 12.93
N GLU A 86 5.63 -5.60 12.16
CA GLU A 86 6.87 -6.35 12.00
C GLU A 86 7.99 -5.50 11.41
N ILE A 87 7.69 -4.70 10.38
CA ILE A 87 8.62 -3.75 9.77
C ILE A 87 9.11 -2.74 10.82
N ALA A 88 8.22 -2.25 11.68
CA ALA A 88 8.57 -1.26 12.69
C ALA A 88 9.46 -1.86 13.79
N GLU A 89 9.15 -3.07 14.27
CA GLU A 89 9.99 -3.78 15.26
C GLU A 89 11.36 -4.19 14.68
N LYS A 90 11.40 -4.76 13.46
CA LYS A 90 12.65 -5.19 12.80
C LYS A 90 13.60 -4.02 12.51
N ASN A 91 13.05 -2.90 12.05
CA ASN A 91 13.83 -1.69 11.77
C ASN A 91 14.04 -0.81 13.02
N LYS A 92 13.60 -1.26 14.21
CA LYS A 92 13.70 -0.52 15.48
C LYS A 92 13.12 0.90 15.41
N ILE A 93 12.06 1.08 14.62
CA ILE A 93 11.38 2.36 14.45
C ILE A 93 10.50 2.59 15.68
N PRO A 94 10.64 3.73 16.40
CA PRO A 94 9.76 4.02 17.53
C PRO A 94 8.29 4.10 17.10
N HIS A 95 7.45 3.23 17.65
CA HIS A 95 6.02 3.17 17.31
C HIS A 95 5.12 3.00 18.54
N GLN A 96 3.85 3.35 18.36
CA GLN A 96 2.79 3.15 19.35
C GLN A 96 1.81 2.05 18.96
N PHE A 97 2.22 1.15 18.07
CA PHE A 97 1.43 -0.04 17.76
C PHE A 97 1.26 -0.92 18.98
N ASN A 98 0.15 -1.66 19.00
CA ASN A 98 -0.16 -2.56 20.11
C ASN A 98 0.78 -3.77 20.03
N LYS A 99 1.62 -3.93 21.06
CA LYS A 99 2.61 -5.01 21.14
C LYS A 99 1.99 -6.35 21.55
N ASP A 100 0.94 -6.33 22.38
CA ASP A 100 0.25 -7.55 22.83
C ASP A 100 -0.45 -8.26 21.66
N VAL A 101 -1.09 -7.47 20.79
CA VAL A 101 -1.77 -7.98 19.59
C VAL A 101 -0.81 -8.15 18.41
N GLY A 102 0.34 -7.45 18.43
CA GLY A 102 1.35 -7.49 17.37
C GLY A 102 0.86 -6.88 16.05
N MET A 103 0.12 -5.77 16.10
CA MET A 103 -0.39 -5.14 14.87
C MET A 103 -0.58 -3.62 14.97
N ALA A 104 -0.48 -2.94 13.84
CA ALA A 104 -0.82 -1.53 13.71
C ALA A 104 -2.31 -1.28 13.93
N GLY A 105 -2.70 -0.09 14.41
CA GLY A 105 -4.11 0.25 14.68
C GLY A 105 -4.94 0.54 13.42
N LYS A 106 -6.27 0.48 13.53
CA LYS A 106 -7.19 0.85 12.42
C LYS A 106 -7.00 2.30 11.95
N LYS A 107 -6.76 3.23 12.89
CA LYS A 107 -6.49 4.65 12.55
C LYS A 107 -5.24 4.80 11.67
N TRP A 108 -4.19 4.03 11.95
CA TRP A 108 -2.98 4.03 11.14
C TRP A 108 -3.28 3.55 9.71
N TYR A 109 -4.04 2.46 9.58
CA TYR A 109 -4.45 1.93 8.27
C TYR A 109 -5.19 2.98 7.42
N TYR A 110 -6.19 3.66 7.99
CA TYR A 110 -6.94 4.69 7.23
C TYR A 110 -6.05 5.86 6.81
N GLN A 111 -5.09 6.27 7.65
CA GLN A 111 -4.13 7.31 7.29
C GLN A 111 -3.15 6.84 6.21
N PHE A 112 -2.68 5.59 6.28
CA PHE A 112 -1.85 4.97 5.25
C PHE A 112 -2.58 4.94 3.90
N MET A 113 -3.84 4.50 3.86
CA MET A 113 -4.64 4.51 2.63
C MET A 113 -4.89 5.93 2.10
N LYS A 114 -5.06 6.92 2.99
CA LYS A 114 -5.23 8.33 2.58
C LYS A 114 -3.96 8.90 1.93
N ARG A 115 -2.78 8.49 2.41
CA ARG A 115 -1.48 8.90 1.83
C ARG A 115 -1.13 8.16 0.54
N ASN A 116 -1.66 6.94 0.36
CA ASN A 116 -1.39 6.08 -0.80
C ASN A 116 -2.66 5.86 -1.63
N PRO A 117 -3.16 6.88 -2.36
CA PRO A 117 -4.41 6.80 -3.11
C PRO A 117 -4.36 5.87 -4.33
N SER A 118 -3.16 5.38 -4.69
CA SER A 118 -2.95 4.34 -5.71
C SER A 118 -3.43 2.97 -5.25
N LEU A 119 -3.63 2.74 -3.95
CA LEU A 119 -4.16 1.49 -3.40
C LEU A 119 -5.66 1.59 -3.16
N SER A 120 -6.36 0.49 -3.37
CA SER A 120 -7.78 0.33 -3.05
C SER A 120 -8.06 -1.04 -2.46
N LEU A 121 -9.08 -1.13 -1.61
CA LEU A 121 -9.55 -2.40 -1.06
C LEU A 121 -10.58 -3.00 -2.02
N ARG A 122 -10.28 -4.15 -2.62
CA ARG A 122 -11.11 -4.80 -3.64
C ARG A 122 -11.53 -6.20 -3.20
N LEU A 123 -12.66 -6.65 -3.71
CA LEU A 123 -13.04 -8.05 -3.61
C LEU A 123 -12.43 -8.76 -4.83
N PRO A 124 -11.55 -9.76 -4.65
CA PRO A 124 -11.09 -10.58 -5.76
C PRO A 124 -12.28 -11.25 -6.42
N GLU A 125 -12.26 -11.38 -7.73
CA GLU A 125 -13.17 -12.31 -8.38
C GLU A 125 -12.83 -13.72 -7.91
N PRO A 126 -13.84 -14.53 -7.51
CA PRO A 126 -13.61 -15.93 -7.19
C PRO A 126 -13.24 -16.66 -8.48
N THR A 127 -11.96 -16.65 -8.83
CA THR A 127 -11.41 -17.35 -9.98
C THR A 127 -10.58 -18.51 -9.47
N SER A 128 -10.99 -19.74 -9.79
CA SER A 128 -10.21 -20.92 -9.40
C SER A 128 -8.87 -20.91 -10.13
N MET A 129 -7.82 -21.44 -9.50
CA MET A 129 -6.50 -21.60 -10.16
C MET A 129 -6.62 -22.37 -11.49
N ALA A 130 -7.58 -23.30 -11.59
CA ALA A 130 -7.89 -24.03 -12.83
C ALA A 130 -8.37 -23.10 -13.96
N ARG A 131 -9.16 -22.05 -13.66
CA ARG A 131 -9.55 -21.05 -14.67
C ARG A 131 -8.38 -20.16 -15.08
N ALA A 132 -7.57 -19.70 -14.13
CA ALA A 132 -6.37 -18.90 -14.43
C ALA A 132 -5.34 -19.67 -15.27
N THR A 133 -5.17 -20.97 -15.03
CA THR A 133 -4.25 -21.86 -15.76
C THR A 133 -4.86 -22.49 -17.02
N GLY A 134 -6.18 -22.44 -17.18
CA GLY A 134 -6.92 -22.87 -18.36
C GLY A 134 -6.87 -21.85 -19.50
N PHE A 135 -6.76 -20.56 -19.17
CA PHE A 135 -6.62 -19.46 -20.12
C PHE A 135 -5.17 -19.30 -20.64
N CYS A 136 -4.61 -20.38 -21.21
CA CYS A 136 -3.37 -20.31 -21.98
C CYS A 136 -3.70 -20.36 -23.48
N LYS A 137 -3.02 -19.56 -24.31
CA LYS A 137 -3.23 -19.52 -25.77
C LYS A 137 -3.16 -20.92 -26.40
N GLU A 138 -2.22 -21.74 -25.97
CA GLU A 138 -2.03 -23.11 -26.47
C GLU A 138 -3.23 -24.00 -26.16
N LYS A 139 -3.74 -23.95 -24.92
CA LYS A 139 -4.92 -24.71 -24.49
C LYS A 139 -6.19 -24.22 -25.18
N PHE A 140 -6.31 -22.91 -25.38
CA PHE A 140 -7.42 -22.29 -26.09
C PHE A 140 -7.44 -22.74 -27.56
N VAL A 141 -6.32 -22.66 -28.26
CA VAL A 141 -6.21 -23.09 -29.66
C VAL A 141 -6.50 -24.59 -29.79
N LEU A 142 -5.94 -25.42 -28.92
CA LEU A 142 -6.19 -26.85 -28.92
C LEU A 142 -7.68 -27.18 -28.75
N PHE A 143 -8.35 -26.49 -27.82
CA PHE A 143 -9.79 -26.68 -27.59
C PHE A 143 -10.62 -26.37 -28.85
N PHE A 144 -10.40 -25.21 -29.47
CA PHE A 144 -11.17 -24.83 -30.67
C PHE A 144 -10.84 -25.70 -31.89
N ASN A 145 -9.60 -26.16 -32.03
CA ASN A 145 -9.25 -27.10 -33.09
C ASN A 145 -10.00 -28.42 -32.93
N ASN A 146 -9.99 -29.01 -31.73
CA ASN A 146 -10.70 -30.25 -31.45
C ASN A 146 -12.22 -30.08 -31.62
N LEU A 147 -12.77 -28.94 -31.20
CA LEU A 147 -14.18 -28.63 -31.38
C LEU A 147 -14.55 -28.55 -32.87
N THR A 148 -13.74 -27.86 -33.67
CA THR A 148 -13.95 -27.71 -35.11
C THR A 148 -13.92 -29.07 -35.80
N GLU A 149 -12.91 -29.89 -35.48
CA GLU A 149 -12.78 -31.24 -36.04
C GLU A 149 -14.00 -32.13 -35.72
N LEU A 150 -14.51 -32.09 -34.48
CA LEU A 150 -15.70 -32.85 -34.09
C LEU A 150 -16.96 -32.35 -34.79
N VAL A 151 -17.13 -31.03 -34.92
CA VAL A 151 -18.28 -30.44 -35.59
C VAL A 151 -18.30 -30.83 -37.07
N ASP A 152 -17.16 -30.73 -37.73
CA ASP A 152 -17.00 -31.05 -39.15
C ASP A 152 -17.17 -32.56 -39.42
N ASN A 153 -16.56 -33.42 -38.60
CA ASN A 153 -16.63 -34.88 -38.78
C ASN A 153 -18.03 -35.47 -38.52
N HIS A 154 -18.82 -34.83 -37.66
CA HIS A 154 -20.15 -35.31 -37.27
C HIS A 154 -21.30 -34.48 -37.88
N ASN A 155 -21.01 -33.53 -38.77
CA ASN A 155 -22.01 -32.61 -39.36
C ASN A 155 -22.93 -31.98 -38.31
N ILE A 156 -22.36 -31.53 -37.18
CA ILE A 156 -23.14 -30.96 -36.08
C ILE A 156 -23.68 -29.59 -36.51
N THR A 157 -24.97 -29.52 -36.84
CA THR A 157 -25.66 -28.26 -37.13
C THR A 157 -26.10 -27.56 -35.86
N ALA A 158 -26.41 -26.25 -35.96
CA ALA A 158 -26.85 -25.45 -34.81
C ALA A 158 -28.05 -26.06 -34.06
N ASP A 159 -28.93 -26.78 -34.77
CA ASP A 159 -30.11 -27.43 -34.21
C ASP A 159 -29.79 -28.62 -33.28
N LEU A 160 -28.56 -29.14 -33.37
CA LEU A 160 -28.03 -30.23 -32.56
C LEU A 160 -27.13 -29.74 -31.41
N LEU A 161 -26.86 -28.44 -31.35
CA LEU A 161 -26.00 -27.84 -30.33
C LEU A 161 -26.84 -27.40 -29.13
N TYR A 162 -26.87 -28.24 -28.11
CA TYR A 162 -27.56 -27.92 -26.85
C TYR A 162 -26.57 -27.39 -25.82
N ASN A 163 -26.89 -26.27 -25.18
CA ASN A 163 -26.18 -25.88 -23.96
C ASN A 163 -26.63 -26.80 -22.83
N VAL A 164 -25.73 -27.67 -22.39
CA VAL A 164 -25.92 -28.50 -21.21
C VAL A 164 -24.96 -27.97 -20.15
N ASP A 165 -25.24 -26.79 -19.61
CA ASP A 165 -24.52 -26.31 -18.43
C ASP A 165 -25.15 -26.89 -17.15
N GLU A 166 -24.29 -27.31 -16.23
CA GLU A 166 -24.73 -27.62 -14.88
C GLU A 166 -24.85 -26.32 -14.07
N THR A 167 -25.93 -26.23 -13.29
CA THR A 167 -26.03 -25.21 -12.23
C THR A 167 -25.02 -25.55 -11.13
N GLY A 168 -23.84 -24.93 -11.21
CA GLY A 168 -22.74 -25.18 -10.29
C GLY A 168 -23.05 -24.76 -8.85
N ILE A 169 -23.16 -25.73 -7.94
CA ILE A 169 -23.01 -25.48 -6.51
C ILE A 169 -21.54 -25.14 -6.27
N SER A 170 -21.25 -23.84 -6.13
CA SER A 170 -19.89 -23.36 -5.96
C SER A 170 -19.30 -23.85 -4.63
N THR A 171 -18.25 -24.67 -4.72
CA THR A 171 -17.37 -25.01 -3.59
C THR A 171 -16.26 -23.97 -3.38
N ALA A 172 -16.24 -22.91 -4.20
CA ALA A 172 -15.21 -21.89 -4.14
C ALA A 172 -15.34 -21.04 -2.87
N HIS A 173 -14.23 -20.89 -2.14
CA HIS A 173 -14.15 -20.07 -0.94
C HIS A 173 -14.45 -18.60 -1.25
N ASN A 174 -15.34 -17.97 -0.49
CA ASN A 174 -15.64 -16.54 -0.60
C ASN A 174 -14.38 -15.71 -0.33
N PRO A 175 -13.79 -15.06 -1.34
CA PRO A 175 -12.52 -14.39 -1.18
C PRO A 175 -12.66 -13.19 -0.23
N ARG A 176 -11.67 -13.00 0.64
CA ARG A 176 -11.62 -11.80 1.50
C ARG A 176 -11.19 -10.60 0.67
N LYS A 177 -11.57 -9.40 1.10
CA LYS A 177 -11.11 -8.18 0.45
C LYS A 177 -9.59 -8.02 0.60
N VAL A 178 -8.92 -7.74 -0.49
CA VAL A 178 -7.47 -7.54 -0.58
C VAL A 178 -7.12 -6.15 -1.08
N LEU A 179 -5.92 -5.68 -0.77
CA LEU A 179 -5.37 -4.44 -1.29
C LEU A 179 -4.83 -4.69 -2.70
N ALA A 180 -5.20 -3.81 -3.62
CA ALA A 180 -4.87 -3.90 -5.03
C ALA A 180 -4.67 -2.50 -5.63
N LEU A 181 -4.03 -2.43 -6.80
CA LEU A 181 -3.91 -1.18 -7.55
C LEU A 181 -5.30 -0.61 -7.84
N LYS A 182 -5.45 0.69 -7.63
CA LYS A 182 -6.63 1.43 -8.04
C LYS A 182 -6.62 1.58 -9.56
N SER A 183 -7.34 0.72 -10.27
CA SER A 183 -7.62 0.93 -11.70
C SER A 183 -8.38 2.25 -11.87
N LYS A 184 -7.95 3.08 -12.83
CA LYS A 184 -8.77 4.16 -13.36
C LYS A 184 -9.91 3.48 -14.11
N HIS A 185 -11.14 3.68 -13.64
CA HIS A 185 -12.32 3.45 -14.47
C HIS A 185 -12.34 4.47 -15.61
#